data_AF-A0A913X103-F1
#
_entry.id   AF-A0A913X103-F1
#
_cell.length_a   1.000
_cell.length_b   1.000
_cell.length_c   1.000
_cell.angle_alpha   90.00
_cell.angle_beta   90.00
_cell.angle_gamma   90.00
#
_symmetry.space_group_name_H-M   'P 1'
#
loop_
_entity.id
_entity.type
_entity.pdbx_description
1 polymer ?
#
loop_
_entity_poly.entity_id
_entity_poly.type
_entity_poly.pdbx_seq_one_letter_code
_entity_poly.pdbx_strand_id
1 'polypeptide(L)'
;MATPPQARNQSEKRRLQGFLAEILRVGCLKGFKYFALYLRGREELICRVLNEPMSQEILSYYTSTYSEKMKPGKSSFSFEAQPSLPRNDQSLIMSTNTQKSLSGYGFMDIGLPPASPSERDIDLKDEKSTLFLIAAYARYNCPYVWVRSNHERLVSFTGGDDETKLKDSPLKLKTTAAWKQKDTKLWDIIGEIVKLCMYPAPFNPFAIDFKYFEGLPLGERLISTGAMVNFLQKVVSSGDHVYNARVFDDLEELTRQHFRDLHLFGKQQKGKDIQQANPQFYHNASCYTPY
;
A
#
# COMPACT_ATOMS: atom_id res chain seq x y z
N MET A 1 1.61 0.26 -43.06
CA MET A 1 0.56 -0.77 -42.87
C MET A 1 -0.14 -0.50 -41.55
N ALA A 2 -1.42 -0.10 -41.59
CA ALA A 2 -2.20 0.16 -40.38
C ALA A 2 -2.72 -1.18 -39.81
N THR A 3 -2.45 -1.43 -38.53
CA THR A 3 -2.93 -2.63 -37.81
C THR A 3 -4.46 -2.64 -37.78
N PRO A 4 -5.12 -3.79 -38.05
CA PRO A 4 -6.58 -3.84 -38.07
C PRO A 4 -7.20 -3.43 -36.72
N PRO A 5 -8.34 -2.71 -36.72
CA PRO A 5 -8.93 -2.11 -35.51
C PRO A 5 -9.25 -3.14 -34.41
N GLN A 6 -9.57 -4.38 -34.78
CA GLN A 6 -9.81 -5.47 -33.84
C GLN A 6 -8.53 -5.93 -33.11
N ALA A 7 -7.39 -5.97 -33.81
CA ALA A 7 -6.10 -6.36 -33.21
C ALA A 7 -5.59 -5.28 -32.24
N ARG A 8 -5.84 -4.00 -32.55
CA ARG A 8 -5.50 -2.87 -31.67
C ARG A 8 -6.26 -2.94 -30.35
N ASN A 9 -7.58 -3.16 -30.39
CA ASN A 9 -8.39 -3.31 -29.18
C ASN A 9 -7.97 -4.51 -28.32
N GLN A 10 -7.55 -5.62 -28.92
CA GLN A 10 -7.09 -6.79 -28.17
C GLN A 10 -5.73 -6.54 -27.50
N SER A 11 -4.83 -5.80 -28.16
CA SER A 11 -3.55 -5.40 -27.57
C SER A 11 -3.72 -4.46 -26.37
N GLU A 12 -4.63 -3.49 -26.45
CA GLU A 12 -4.93 -2.55 -25.35
C GLU A 12 -5.52 -3.29 -24.14
N LYS A 13 -6.42 -4.25 -24.36
CA LYS A 13 -6.97 -5.09 -23.30
C LYS A 13 -5.90 -5.94 -22.62
N ARG A 14 -4.97 -6.53 -23.38
CA ARG A 14 -3.85 -7.31 -22.82
C ARG A 14 -2.92 -6.44 -21.97
N ARG A 15 -2.65 -5.22 -22.42
CA ARG A 15 -1.83 -4.24 -21.68
C ARG A 15 -2.52 -3.81 -20.39
N LEU A 16 -3.82 -3.53 -20.43
CA LEU A 16 -4.61 -3.24 -19.24
C LEU A 16 -4.57 -4.41 -18.24
N GLN A 17 -4.76 -5.65 -18.69
CA GLN A 17 -4.67 -6.83 -17.83
C GLN A 17 -3.30 -6.96 -17.16
N GLY A 18 -2.22 -6.68 -17.89
CA GLY A 18 -0.87 -6.61 -17.33
C GLY A 18 -0.76 -5.54 -16.23
N PHE A 19 -1.30 -4.35 -16.47
CA PHE A 19 -1.32 -3.26 -15.50
C PHE A 19 -2.15 -3.57 -14.25
N LEU A 20 -3.33 -4.20 -14.40
CA LEU A 20 -4.14 -4.63 -13.26
C LEU A 20 -3.41 -5.69 -12.41
N ALA A 21 -2.67 -6.61 -13.04
CA ALA A 21 -1.82 -7.55 -12.32
C ALA A 21 -0.66 -6.85 -11.59
N GLU A 22 -0.13 -5.76 -12.14
CA GLU A 22 0.85 -4.91 -11.46
C GLU A 22 0.24 -4.22 -10.23
N ILE A 23 -0.97 -3.64 -10.35
CA ILE A 23 -1.69 -3.05 -9.21
C ILE A 23 -1.81 -4.03 -8.05
N LEU A 24 -2.26 -5.26 -8.32
CA LEU A 24 -2.44 -6.28 -7.28
C LEU A 24 -1.13 -6.70 -6.61
N ARG A 25 -0.03 -6.78 -7.37
CA ARG A 25 1.28 -7.19 -6.83
C ARG A 25 1.96 -6.08 -6.04
N VAL A 26 1.87 -4.85 -6.53
CA VAL A 26 2.59 -3.69 -5.98
C VAL A 26 1.78 -3.01 -4.88
N GLY A 27 0.45 -3.05 -4.95
CA GLY A 27 -0.44 -2.34 -4.02
C GLY A 27 -0.39 -2.81 -2.56
N CYS A 28 0.18 -3.99 -2.31
CA CYS A 28 0.39 -4.55 -0.97
C CYS A 28 1.80 -4.29 -0.42
N LEU A 29 2.70 -3.71 -1.22
CA LEU A 29 4.07 -3.44 -0.79
C LEU A 29 4.09 -2.27 0.20
N LYS A 30 4.95 -2.40 1.21
CA LYS A 30 5.18 -1.42 2.28
C LYS A 30 6.68 -1.18 2.44
N GLY A 31 7.04 -0.08 3.11
CA GLY A 31 8.45 0.27 3.38
C GLY A 31 9.08 1.22 2.37
N PHE A 32 8.30 2.00 1.64
CA PHE A 32 8.80 3.13 0.86
C PHE A 32 8.90 4.37 1.76
N LYS A 33 9.95 5.20 1.58
CA LYS A 33 10.17 6.41 2.38
C LYS A 33 9.19 7.54 2.06
N TYR A 34 8.80 7.64 0.79
CA TYR A 34 8.15 8.84 0.25
C TYR A 34 6.67 8.68 -0.02
N PHE A 35 6.19 7.44 -0.10
CA PHE A 35 4.81 7.16 -0.38
C PHE A 35 4.35 5.87 0.29
N ALA A 36 3.05 5.69 0.42
CA ALA A 36 2.43 4.47 0.90
C ALA A 36 1.33 4.05 -0.08
N LEU A 37 1.21 2.75 -0.28
CA LEU A 37 0.22 2.17 -1.17
C LEU A 37 -0.86 1.46 -0.36
N TYR A 38 -2.09 1.57 -0.84
CA TYR A 38 -3.23 0.84 -0.29
C TYR A 38 -4.12 0.35 -1.42
N LEU A 39 -4.21 -0.98 -1.55
CA LEU A 39 -5.07 -1.61 -2.54
C LEU A 39 -6.55 -1.46 -2.14
N ARG A 40 -7.29 -0.62 -2.87
CA ARG A 40 -8.71 -0.36 -2.61
C ARG A 40 -9.63 -1.36 -3.31
N GLY A 41 -9.21 -1.85 -4.47
CA GLY A 41 -9.96 -2.82 -5.25
C GLY A 41 -9.10 -3.45 -6.35
N ARG A 42 -9.71 -4.29 -7.19
CA ARG A 42 -8.99 -4.96 -8.29
C ARG A 42 -8.48 -3.99 -9.36
N GLU A 43 -9.17 -2.86 -9.53
CA GLU A 43 -8.86 -1.83 -10.53
C GLU A 43 -8.43 -0.50 -9.90
N GLU A 44 -8.35 -0.43 -8.56
CA GLU A 44 -8.17 0.81 -7.81
C GLU A 44 -7.04 0.67 -6.78
N LEU A 45 -6.10 1.62 -6.83
CA LEU A 45 -4.97 1.74 -5.93
C LEU A 45 -4.93 3.15 -5.35
N ILE A 46 -4.87 3.26 -4.03
CA ILE A 46 -4.60 4.52 -3.34
C ILE A 46 -3.08 4.65 -3.17
N CYS A 47 -2.56 5.81 -3.53
CA CYS A 47 -1.16 6.18 -3.35
C CYS A 47 -1.11 7.47 -2.52
N ARG A 48 -0.60 7.39 -1.30
CA ARG A 48 -0.37 8.53 -0.42
C ARG A 48 1.09 8.95 -0.57
N VAL A 49 1.36 10.19 -0.94
CA VAL A 49 2.72 10.69 -1.19
C VAL A 49 3.03 11.86 -0.27
N LEU A 50 4.23 11.91 0.29
CA LEU A 50 4.66 13.02 1.14
C LEU A 50 4.83 14.31 0.32
N ASN A 51 4.57 15.44 0.96
CA ASN A 51 4.64 16.76 0.34
C ASN A 51 6.04 17.40 0.43
N GLU A 52 6.77 17.10 1.49
CA GLU A 52 8.10 17.63 1.79
C GLU A 52 9.03 16.48 2.21
N PRO A 53 10.35 16.57 1.97
CA PRO A 53 11.29 15.59 2.48
C PRO A 53 11.13 15.52 4.00
N MET A 54 10.92 14.31 4.50
CA MET A 54 10.70 14.04 5.92
C MET A 54 11.85 14.63 6.74
N SER A 55 11.61 15.78 7.39
CA SER A 55 12.57 16.34 8.34
C SER A 55 12.68 15.40 9.54
N GLN A 56 13.81 15.46 10.24
CA GLN A 56 14.05 14.65 11.45
C GLN A 56 12.96 14.89 12.51
N GLU A 57 12.30 16.07 12.49
CA GLU A 57 11.16 16.39 13.35
C GLU A 57 9.85 15.68 12.95
N ILE A 58 9.65 15.36 11.68
CA ILE A 58 8.47 14.62 11.21
C ILE A 58 8.63 13.12 11.52
N LEU A 59 9.85 12.60 11.40
CA LEU A 59 10.16 11.21 11.77
C LEU A 59 9.92 10.97 13.27
N SER A 60 10.34 11.90 14.13
CA SER A 60 10.09 11.82 15.58
C SER A 60 8.59 11.92 15.94
N TYR A 61 7.77 12.59 15.13
CA TYR A 61 6.31 12.63 15.32
C TYR A 61 5.67 11.25 15.14
N TYR A 62 6.16 10.42 14.21
CA TYR A 62 5.62 9.07 13.96
C TYR A 62 6.32 7.97 14.77
N THR A 63 7.54 8.20 15.27
CA THR A 63 8.30 7.21 16.07
C THR A 63 8.28 7.47 17.56
N SER A 64 7.79 8.62 18.04
CA SER A 64 7.73 8.90 19.48
C SER A 64 6.61 8.10 20.14
N THR A 65 6.99 7.22 21.06
CA THR A 65 6.08 6.48 21.95
C THR A 65 5.46 7.35 23.05
N TYR A 66 5.70 8.67 23.05
CA TYR A 66 5.14 9.60 24.02
C TYR A 66 4.94 10.97 23.38
N SER A 67 3.69 11.37 23.15
CA SER A 67 3.34 12.74 22.81
C SER A 67 2.27 13.23 23.79
N GLU A 68 2.69 14.08 24.73
CA GLU A 68 1.88 14.74 25.75
C GLU A 68 0.78 15.70 25.20
N LYS A 69 0.43 15.60 23.91
CA LYS A 69 -0.65 16.37 23.29
C LYS A 69 -1.82 15.53 22.79
N MET A 70 -1.86 14.23 23.09
CA MET A 70 -3.12 13.50 23.11
C MET A 70 -3.85 13.81 24.42
N LYS A 71 -4.73 14.83 24.40
CA LYS A 71 -5.87 14.81 25.34
C LYS A 71 -6.57 13.46 25.17
N PRO A 72 -6.99 12.78 26.25
CA PRO A 72 -7.62 11.46 26.19
C PRO A 72 -9.04 11.62 25.63
N GLY A 73 -9.14 11.79 24.32
CA GLY A 73 -10.35 11.59 23.56
C GLY A 73 -10.50 10.10 23.31
N LYS A 74 -11.42 9.48 24.03
CA LYS A 74 -11.91 8.10 23.95
C LYS A 74 -11.67 7.45 22.58
N SER A 75 -10.50 6.85 22.38
CA SER A 75 -10.25 5.88 21.33
C SER A 75 -9.88 4.58 22.03
N SER A 76 -10.86 3.69 22.10
CA SER A 76 -10.70 2.35 22.64
C SER A 76 -9.88 1.54 21.66
N PHE A 77 -8.58 1.44 21.91
CA PHE A 77 -7.76 0.34 21.42
C PHE A 77 -6.87 -0.14 22.58
N SER A 78 -7.41 -1.06 23.37
CA SER A 78 -6.59 -1.91 24.23
C SER A 78 -7.10 -3.34 24.07
N PHE A 79 -6.22 -4.19 23.56
CA PHE A 79 -6.42 -5.63 23.43
C PHE A 79 -5.90 -6.27 24.72
N GLU A 80 -6.73 -6.20 25.79
CA GLU A 80 -6.75 -7.08 26.99
C GLU A 80 -7.40 -6.35 28.16
N ALA A 81 -8.73 -6.30 28.18
CA ALA A 81 -9.52 -6.23 29.41
C ALA A 81 -10.97 -6.63 29.09
N GLN A 82 -11.39 -7.82 29.53
CA GLN A 82 -12.80 -8.19 29.73
C GLN A 82 -13.11 -8.10 31.23
N PRO A 83 -14.39 -8.11 31.67
CA PRO A 83 -15.63 -7.68 31.02
C PRO A 83 -16.41 -6.70 31.93
N SER A 84 -17.25 -5.81 31.37
CA SER A 84 -18.48 -5.38 32.07
C SER A 84 -19.46 -4.59 31.20
N LEU A 85 -20.50 -5.32 30.77
CA LEU A 85 -21.93 -4.90 30.62
C LEU A 85 -22.32 -3.96 29.47
N PRO A 86 -23.56 -4.07 28.96
CA PRO A 86 -24.07 -5.15 28.14
C PRO A 86 -24.39 -4.59 26.74
N ARG A 87 -23.64 -5.01 25.71
CA ARG A 87 -24.01 -4.71 24.33
C ARG A 87 -25.08 -5.71 23.91
N ASN A 88 -26.28 -5.23 23.65
CA ASN A 88 -27.36 -6.05 23.14
C ASN A 88 -27.06 -6.45 21.68
N ASP A 89 -26.36 -7.57 21.51
CA ASP A 89 -25.94 -8.15 20.23
C ASP A 89 -27.09 -8.76 19.41
N GLN A 90 -28.34 -8.57 19.82
CA GLN A 90 -29.51 -9.01 19.05
C GLN A 90 -30.03 -7.99 18.02
N SER A 91 -29.40 -6.83 17.86
CA SER A 91 -29.91 -5.79 16.93
C SER A 91 -29.28 -5.75 15.53
N LEU A 92 -28.34 -6.64 15.21
CA LEU A 92 -27.69 -6.70 13.88
C LEU A 92 -28.10 -7.91 13.03
N ILE A 93 -29.35 -8.35 13.17
CA ILE A 93 -29.97 -9.26 12.21
C ILE A 93 -31.23 -8.59 11.67
N MET A 94 -31.02 -7.64 10.75
CA MET A 94 -32.13 -7.16 9.93
C MET A 94 -32.59 -8.32 9.05
N SER A 95 -33.88 -8.67 9.14
CA SER A 95 -34.44 -9.76 8.34
C SER A 95 -34.29 -9.49 6.84
N THR A 96 -34.12 -10.56 6.07
CA THR A 96 -33.98 -10.54 4.60
C THR A 96 -35.14 -9.80 3.91
N ASN A 97 -36.32 -9.76 4.53
CA ASN A 97 -37.48 -9.05 4.02
C ASN A 97 -37.39 -7.53 4.24
N THR A 98 -36.77 -7.08 5.32
CA THR A 98 -36.55 -5.65 5.60
C THR A 98 -35.48 -5.06 4.68
N GLN A 99 -34.44 -5.83 4.32
CA GLN A 99 -33.44 -5.40 3.33
C GLN A 99 -34.03 -5.19 1.93
N LYS A 100 -34.95 -6.05 1.50
CA LYS A 100 -35.64 -5.93 0.20
C LYS A 100 -36.55 -4.69 0.09
N SER A 101 -37.07 -4.21 1.21
CA SER A 101 -38.01 -3.06 1.24
C SER A 101 -37.28 -1.70 1.13
N LEU A 102 -36.00 -1.63 1.54
CA LEU A 102 -35.20 -0.40 1.47
C LEU A 102 -34.45 -0.22 0.14
N SER A 103 -34.24 -1.29 -0.63
CA SER A 103 -33.79 -1.20 -2.02
C SER A 103 -34.98 -0.84 -2.91
N GLY A 104 -35.25 0.45 -3.09
CA GLY A 104 -36.29 0.98 -3.99
C GLY A 104 -36.14 0.64 -5.49
N TYR A 105 -35.37 -0.40 -5.81
CA TYR A 105 -35.25 -1.04 -7.11
C TYR A 105 -35.42 -2.54 -6.89
N GLY A 106 -36.63 -3.04 -7.12
CA GLY A 106 -36.87 -4.47 -7.24
C GLY A 106 -36.13 -5.02 -8.46
N PHE A 107 -35.49 -6.17 -8.28
CA PHE A 107 -34.90 -7.03 -9.33
C PHE A 107 -33.50 -6.64 -9.84
N MET A 108 -32.46 -6.97 -9.07
CA MET A 108 -31.17 -7.50 -9.56
C MET A 108 -30.43 -8.14 -8.37
N ASP A 109 -30.03 -9.40 -8.51
CA ASP A 109 -29.11 -10.14 -7.61
C ASP A 109 -27.72 -9.48 -7.61
N ILE A 110 -27.58 -8.38 -6.88
CA ILE A 110 -26.29 -7.72 -6.67
C ILE A 110 -26.07 -7.72 -5.16
N GLY A 111 -25.37 -8.76 -4.70
CA GLY A 111 -24.71 -8.73 -3.41
C GLY A 111 -23.96 -7.40 -3.27
N LEU A 112 -24.15 -6.75 -2.13
CA LEU A 112 -23.49 -5.49 -1.81
C LEU A 112 -22.01 -5.62 -2.19
N PRO A 113 -21.43 -4.64 -2.93
CA PRO A 113 -19.99 -4.66 -3.15
C PRO A 113 -19.30 -4.79 -1.80
N PRO A 114 -18.19 -5.57 -1.70
CA PRO A 114 -17.45 -5.68 -0.45
C PRO A 114 -17.22 -4.26 0.07
N ALA A 115 -17.61 -4.02 1.33
CA ALA A 115 -17.56 -2.71 1.94
C ALA A 115 -16.13 -2.18 1.92
N SER A 116 -15.78 -1.49 0.83
CA SER A 116 -14.59 -0.66 0.76
C SER A 116 -14.71 0.34 1.89
N PRO A 117 -13.68 0.51 2.73
CA PRO A 117 -13.66 1.60 3.70
C PRO A 117 -14.04 2.89 3.00
N SER A 118 -15.02 3.58 3.58
CA SER A 118 -15.50 4.83 2.99
C SER A 118 -14.34 5.83 2.99
N GLU A 119 -14.37 6.85 2.13
CA GLU A 119 -13.37 7.94 2.14
C GLU A 119 -13.17 8.60 3.53
N ARG A 120 -14.08 8.34 4.47
CA ARG A 120 -14.04 8.74 5.88
C ARG A 120 -12.99 8.00 6.72
N ASP A 121 -12.49 6.85 6.28
CA ASP A 121 -11.50 6.03 7.00
C ASP A 121 -10.04 6.40 6.62
N ILE A 122 -9.87 7.28 5.64
CA ILE A 122 -8.57 7.79 5.22
C ILE A 122 -8.47 9.19 5.80
N ASP A 123 -7.52 9.43 6.72
CA ASP A 123 -7.35 10.75 7.33
C ASP A 123 -6.99 11.78 6.23
N LEU A 124 -8.00 12.54 5.80
CA LEU A 124 -7.93 13.57 4.75
C LEU A 124 -7.28 14.87 5.26
N LYS A 125 -6.96 14.95 6.56
CA LYS A 125 -6.41 16.15 7.20
C LYS A 125 -4.90 16.09 7.43
N ASP A 126 -4.19 15.20 6.73
CA ASP A 126 -2.74 15.19 6.76
C ASP A 126 -2.19 16.22 5.77
N GLU A 127 -1.93 17.44 6.23
CA GLU A 127 -1.33 18.52 5.42
C GLU A 127 0.07 18.14 4.89
N LYS A 128 0.71 17.13 5.47
CA LYS A 128 2.05 16.68 5.11
C LYS A 128 2.05 15.64 3.99
N SER A 129 0.90 15.10 3.59
CA SER A 129 0.81 14.11 2.51
C SER A 129 -0.40 14.30 1.59
N THR A 130 -0.20 14.06 0.30
CA THR A 130 -1.24 14.14 -0.73
C THR A 130 -1.71 12.75 -1.13
N LEU A 131 -3.02 12.56 -1.21
CA LEU A 131 -3.67 11.32 -1.57
C LEU A 131 -4.03 11.31 -3.05
N PHE A 132 -3.63 10.25 -3.75
CA PHE A 132 -3.96 9.98 -5.13
C PHE A 132 -4.75 8.68 -5.25
N LEU A 133 -5.77 8.67 -6.11
CA LEU A 133 -6.43 7.45 -6.57
C LEU A 133 -5.93 7.12 -7.98
N ILE A 134 -5.26 6.00 -8.13
CA ILE A 134 -4.89 5.43 -9.43
C ILE A 134 -5.94 4.38 -9.76
N ALA A 135 -6.69 4.55 -10.84
CA ALA A 135 -7.66 3.55 -11.28
C ALA A 135 -7.52 3.23 -12.76
N ALA A 136 -7.75 1.96 -13.10
CA ALA A 136 -7.62 1.45 -14.46
C ALA A 136 -8.88 0.64 -14.84
N TYR A 137 -10.02 1.32 -14.87
CA TYR A 137 -11.31 0.67 -15.14
C TYR A 137 -11.38 0.11 -16.56
N ALA A 138 -11.89 -1.11 -16.69
CA ALA A 138 -12.12 -1.76 -17.98
C ALA A 138 -12.94 -0.92 -18.98
N ARG A 139 -13.85 -0.05 -18.48
CA ARG A 139 -14.65 0.86 -19.32
C ARG A 139 -13.78 1.80 -20.15
N TYR A 140 -12.65 2.27 -19.60
CA TYR A 140 -11.80 3.26 -20.25
C TYR A 140 -10.61 2.66 -21.00
N ASN A 141 -10.22 1.41 -20.68
CA ASN A 141 -9.06 0.73 -21.25
C ASN A 141 -7.71 1.47 -21.06
N CYS A 142 -7.64 2.39 -20.09
CA CYS A 142 -6.42 3.10 -19.71
C CYS A 142 -6.45 3.53 -18.24
N PRO A 143 -5.26 3.72 -17.62
CA PRO A 143 -5.17 4.20 -16.25
C PRO A 143 -5.40 5.71 -16.18
N TYR A 144 -6.08 6.13 -15.12
CA TYR A 144 -6.29 7.52 -14.73
C TYR A 144 -5.89 7.72 -13.27
N VAL A 145 -5.52 8.95 -12.94
CA VAL A 145 -5.10 9.32 -11.60
C VAL A 145 -5.92 10.52 -11.15
N TRP A 146 -6.49 10.47 -9.95
CA TRP A 146 -7.22 11.59 -9.35
C TRP A 146 -6.54 12.04 -8.07
N VAL A 147 -6.58 13.34 -7.82
CA VAL A 147 -6.16 13.93 -6.54
C VAL A 147 -7.36 13.87 -5.59
N ARG A 148 -7.16 13.37 -4.37
CA ARG A 148 -8.23 13.18 -3.37
C ARG A 148 -8.02 14.04 -2.12
N SER A 149 -6.81 14.49 -1.85
CA SER A 149 -6.51 15.49 -0.81
C SER A 149 -5.56 16.57 -1.35
N ASN A 150 -5.43 17.70 -0.65
CA ASN A 150 -4.52 18.81 -0.99
C ASN A 150 -4.61 19.31 -2.45
N HIS A 151 -5.83 19.26 -3.01
CA HIS A 151 -6.11 19.72 -4.39
C HIS A 151 -5.64 21.15 -4.64
N GLU A 152 -5.83 22.07 -3.69
CA GLU A 152 -5.40 23.48 -3.77
C GLU A 152 -3.90 23.61 -4.06
N ARG A 153 -3.04 22.79 -3.43
CA ARG A 153 -1.58 22.87 -3.60
C ARG A 153 -1.12 22.44 -4.99
N LEU A 154 -1.81 21.52 -5.65
CA LEU A 154 -1.44 21.03 -6.98
C LEU A 154 -2.17 21.76 -8.11
N VAL A 155 -3.38 22.25 -7.85
CA VAL A 155 -4.23 22.96 -8.82
C VAL A 155 -3.91 24.46 -8.88
N SER A 156 -3.41 25.07 -7.79
CA SER A 156 -2.92 26.46 -7.79
C SER A 156 -1.75 26.72 -8.75
N PHE A 157 -1.01 25.68 -9.16
CA PHE A 157 -0.03 25.78 -10.24
C PHE A 157 -0.66 25.90 -11.65
N THR A 158 -1.97 25.69 -11.79
CA THR A 158 -2.68 25.61 -13.09
C THR A 158 -3.72 26.70 -13.34
N GLY A 159 -3.90 27.66 -12.41
CA GLY A 159 -4.61 28.93 -12.66
C GLY A 159 -6.06 28.83 -13.15
N GLY A 160 -6.86 27.89 -12.63
CA GLY A 160 -8.26 27.69 -13.03
C GLY A 160 -9.27 28.04 -11.93
N ASP A 161 -10.17 28.98 -12.21
CA ASP A 161 -11.14 29.61 -11.29
C ASP A 161 -12.36 28.75 -10.85
N ASP A 162 -12.29 27.41 -10.87
CA ASP A 162 -13.47 26.57 -10.55
C ASP A 162 -13.11 25.33 -9.69
N GLU A 163 -12.84 25.55 -8.40
CA GLU A 163 -12.35 24.57 -7.42
C GLU A 163 -13.24 23.32 -7.26
N THR A 164 -14.54 23.43 -7.54
CA THR A 164 -15.50 22.33 -7.32
C THR A 164 -15.56 21.34 -8.49
N LYS A 165 -15.29 21.78 -9.72
CA LYS A 165 -15.29 20.91 -10.92
C LYS A 165 -13.94 20.23 -11.17
N LEU A 166 -12.86 20.76 -10.58
CA LEU A 166 -11.50 20.24 -10.74
C LEU A 166 -11.21 19.03 -9.82
N LYS A 167 -11.97 18.86 -8.72
CA LYS A 167 -11.80 17.74 -7.77
C LYS A 167 -12.04 16.35 -8.38
N ASP A 168 -12.95 16.27 -9.36
CA ASP A 168 -13.30 15.00 -10.01
C ASP A 168 -12.63 14.80 -11.38
N SER A 169 -11.84 15.77 -11.81
CA SER A 169 -11.08 15.67 -13.07
C SER A 169 -9.80 14.85 -12.85
N PRO A 170 -9.51 13.85 -13.70
CA PRO A 170 -8.25 13.13 -13.60
C PRO A 170 -7.07 14.03 -13.92
N LEU A 171 -5.97 13.85 -13.20
CA LEU A 171 -4.70 14.53 -13.40
C LEU A 171 -4.12 14.16 -14.76
N LYS A 172 -3.74 15.18 -15.53
CA LYS A 172 -3.10 15.03 -16.84
C LYS A 172 -1.60 14.76 -16.68
N LEU A 173 -1.26 13.51 -16.39
CA LEU A 173 0.12 13.04 -16.30
C LEU A 173 0.69 12.70 -17.68
N LYS A 174 2.01 12.86 -17.85
CA LYS A 174 2.70 12.48 -19.08
C LYS A 174 2.63 10.97 -19.30
N THR A 175 2.75 10.20 -18.23
CA THR A 175 2.70 8.72 -18.25
C THR A 175 1.34 8.19 -18.67
N THR A 176 0.23 8.77 -18.17
CA THR A 176 -1.13 8.38 -18.55
C THR A 176 -1.48 8.84 -19.97
N ALA A 177 -1.02 10.03 -20.39
CA ALA A 177 -1.20 10.51 -21.76
C ALA A 177 -0.45 9.64 -22.79
N ALA A 178 0.75 9.16 -22.45
CA ALA A 178 1.56 8.31 -23.30
C ALA A 178 1.11 6.83 -23.34
N TRP A 179 0.05 6.44 -22.61
CA TRP A 179 -0.41 5.05 -22.50
C TRP A 179 -0.60 4.37 -23.86
N LYS A 180 -1.16 5.06 -24.86
CA LYS A 180 -1.40 4.45 -26.18
C LYS A 180 -0.12 4.27 -27.02
N GLN A 181 0.96 4.96 -26.66
CA GLN A 181 2.18 5.07 -27.47
C GLN A 181 3.34 4.27 -26.86
N LYS A 182 3.46 4.28 -25.53
CA LYS A 182 4.50 3.60 -24.77
C LYS A 182 3.88 2.55 -23.84
N ASP A 183 4.61 1.48 -23.56
CA ASP A 183 4.22 0.51 -22.52
C ASP A 183 4.45 1.07 -21.11
N THR A 184 3.61 2.03 -20.71
CA THR A 184 3.65 2.65 -19.39
C THR A 184 3.33 1.62 -18.30
N LYS A 185 4.18 1.54 -17.29
CA LYS A 185 4.02 0.66 -16.13
C LYS A 185 3.44 1.40 -14.92
N LEU A 186 2.97 0.65 -13.92
CA LEU A 186 2.45 1.27 -12.70
C LEU A 186 3.49 2.15 -11.98
N TRP A 187 4.73 1.68 -11.90
CA TRP A 187 5.81 2.43 -11.25
C TRP A 187 6.19 3.69 -12.04
N ASP A 188 6.03 3.74 -13.37
CA ASP A 188 6.23 4.99 -14.12
C ASP A 188 5.28 6.09 -13.61
N ILE A 189 4.00 5.73 -13.40
CA ILE A 189 2.97 6.64 -12.89
C ILE A 189 3.30 7.06 -11.46
N ILE A 190 3.66 6.11 -10.58
CA ILE A 190 4.03 6.42 -9.19
C ILE A 190 5.25 7.35 -9.15
N GLY A 191 6.29 7.08 -9.94
CA GLY A 191 7.49 7.92 -10.01
C GLY A 191 7.20 9.34 -10.48
N GLU A 192 6.29 9.51 -11.45
CA GLU A 192 5.84 10.84 -11.89
C GLU A 192 5.07 11.58 -10.79
N ILE A 193 4.15 10.90 -10.09
CA ILE A 193 3.37 11.49 -8.99
C ILE A 193 4.30 11.89 -7.83
N VAL A 194 5.25 11.05 -7.44
CA VAL A 194 6.22 11.34 -6.38
C VAL A 194 7.05 12.58 -6.73
N LYS A 195 7.55 12.66 -7.97
CA LYS A 195 8.31 13.82 -8.45
C LYS A 195 7.48 15.11 -8.50
N LEU A 196 6.18 15.00 -8.78
CA LEU A 196 5.26 16.14 -8.85
C LEU A 196 4.86 16.64 -7.46
N CYS A 197 4.70 15.73 -6.49
CA CYS A 197 4.20 16.05 -5.16
C CYS A 197 5.29 16.55 -4.20
N MET A 198 6.51 16.00 -4.30
CA MET A 198 7.61 16.30 -3.40
C MET A 198 8.48 17.47 -3.87
N TYR A 199 8.80 18.38 -2.95
CA TYR A 199 9.78 19.45 -3.18
C TYR A 199 10.84 19.51 -2.07
N PRO A 200 12.15 19.42 -2.39
CA PRO A 200 12.70 19.08 -3.70
C PRO A 200 12.35 17.64 -4.13
N ALA A 201 12.29 17.41 -5.43
CA ALA A 201 12.02 16.08 -5.97
C ALA A 201 13.13 15.10 -5.55
N PRO A 202 12.78 13.90 -5.02
CA PRO A 202 13.78 12.94 -4.57
C PRO A 202 14.59 12.39 -5.75
N PHE A 203 15.89 12.16 -5.53
CA PHE A 203 16.76 11.50 -6.51
C PHE A 203 16.35 10.05 -6.77
N ASN A 204 15.76 9.38 -5.77
CA ASN A 204 15.19 8.05 -5.88
C ASN A 204 13.71 8.08 -5.42
N PRO A 205 12.72 8.08 -6.32
CA PRO A 205 11.32 8.11 -5.90
C PRO A 205 10.88 6.84 -5.16
N PHE A 206 11.61 5.72 -5.33
CA PHE A 206 11.34 4.42 -4.71
C PHE A 206 12.25 4.12 -3.51
N ALA A 207 12.84 5.15 -2.89
CA ALA A 207 13.78 4.94 -1.79
C ALA A 207 13.17 4.11 -0.67
N ILE A 208 13.92 3.13 -0.21
CA ILE A 208 13.45 2.14 0.76
C ILE A 208 13.74 2.60 2.20
N ASP A 209 12.77 2.41 3.08
CA ASP A 209 12.94 2.56 4.53
C ASP A 209 13.39 1.25 5.17
N PHE A 210 14.70 1.08 5.30
CA PHE A 210 15.29 -0.11 5.91
C PHE A 210 14.88 -0.29 7.39
N LYS A 211 14.61 0.80 8.11
CA LYS A 211 14.19 0.75 9.53
C LYS A 211 12.82 0.09 9.67
N TYR A 212 11.92 0.31 8.71
CA TYR A 212 10.64 -0.37 8.65
C TYR A 212 10.83 -1.90 8.61
N PHE A 213 11.72 -2.40 7.76
CA PHE A 213 11.97 -3.83 7.65
C PHE A 213 12.65 -4.38 8.90
N GLU A 214 13.61 -3.68 9.48
CA GLU A 214 14.29 -4.09 10.71
C GLU A 214 13.31 -4.30 11.87
N GLY A 215 12.26 -3.47 11.96
CA GLY A 215 11.21 -3.56 12.98
C GLY A 215 10.22 -4.71 12.79
N LEU A 216 10.21 -5.39 11.63
CA LEU A 216 9.28 -6.50 11.37
C LEU A 216 9.76 -7.82 12.01
N PRO A 217 8.82 -8.69 12.45
CA PRO A 217 9.14 -10.07 12.82
C PRO A 217 9.83 -10.82 11.68
N LEU A 218 10.75 -11.73 12.00
CA LEU A 218 11.62 -12.38 11.00
C LEU A 218 10.85 -13.04 9.84
N GLY A 219 9.74 -13.70 10.10
CA GLY A 219 8.92 -14.34 9.06
C GLY A 219 8.27 -13.34 8.11
N GLU A 220 7.70 -12.26 8.65
CA GLU A 220 7.09 -11.19 7.86
C GLU A 220 8.15 -10.38 7.10
N ARG A 221 9.30 -10.14 7.73
CA ARG A 221 10.45 -9.48 7.14
C ARG A 221 10.94 -10.24 5.91
N LEU A 222 11.05 -11.56 5.97
CA LEU A 222 11.48 -12.40 4.86
C LEU A 222 10.57 -12.25 3.64
N ILE A 223 9.26 -12.36 3.84
CA ILE A 223 8.26 -12.27 2.77
C ILE A 223 8.25 -10.85 2.18
N SER A 224 8.26 -9.84 3.05
CA SER A 224 8.19 -8.43 2.65
C SER A 224 9.44 -8.00 1.87
N THR A 225 10.63 -8.38 2.36
CA THR A 225 11.91 -8.09 1.67
C THR A 225 11.99 -8.80 0.32
N GLY A 226 11.59 -10.08 0.23
CA GLY A 226 11.58 -10.81 -1.04
C GLY A 226 10.61 -10.20 -2.07
N ALA A 227 9.41 -9.80 -1.64
CA ALA A 227 8.45 -9.12 -2.50
C ALA A 227 8.97 -7.75 -2.99
N MET A 228 9.62 -6.99 -2.10
CA MET A 228 10.21 -5.69 -2.43
C MET A 228 11.41 -5.82 -3.37
N VAL A 229 12.29 -6.80 -3.18
CA VAL A 229 13.42 -7.10 -4.09
C VAL A 229 12.91 -7.39 -5.51
N ASN A 230 11.90 -8.25 -5.65
CA ASN A 230 11.28 -8.56 -6.94
C ASN A 230 10.65 -7.31 -7.60
N PHE A 231 10.08 -6.41 -6.79
CA PHE A 231 9.56 -5.14 -7.29
C PHE A 231 10.68 -4.23 -7.81
N LEU A 232 11.72 -3.99 -7.02
CA LEU A 232 12.84 -3.12 -7.41
C LEU A 232 13.58 -3.66 -8.64
N GLN A 233 13.73 -4.98 -8.77
CA GLN A 233 14.25 -5.60 -10.00
C GLN A 233 13.43 -5.24 -11.24
N LYS A 234 12.10 -5.24 -11.12
CA LYS A 234 11.20 -4.85 -12.23
C LYS A 234 11.30 -3.37 -12.54
N VAL A 235 11.41 -2.50 -11.53
CA VAL A 235 11.60 -1.06 -11.72
C VAL A 235 12.87 -0.80 -12.52
N VAL A 236 14.01 -1.37 -12.09
CA VAL A 236 15.31 -1.21 -12.77
C VAL A 236 15.28 -1.77 -14.21
N SER A 237 14.54 -2.87 -14.43
CA SER A 237 14.45 -3.50 -15.76
C SER A 237 13.49 -2.80 -16.73
N SER A 238 12.63 -1.91 -16.24
CA SER A 238 11.50 -1.37 -17.03
C SER A 238 11.86 -0.25 -17.99
N GLY A 239 13.06 0.32 -17.87
CA GLY A 239 13.54 1.39 -18.74
C GLY A 239 14.78 2.07 -18.18
N ASP A 240 15.34 2.99 -18.96
CA ASP A 240 16.45 3.83 -18.53
C ASP A 240 15.90 5.08 -17.82
N HIS A 241 15.97 5.07 -16.48
CA HIS A 241 15.56 6.18 -15.64
C HIS A 241 16.76 6.76 -14.90
N VAL A 242 16.78 8.09 -14.72
CA VAL A 242 17.85 8.81 -14.01
C VAL A 242 18.06 8.28 -12.57
N TYR A 243 17.00 7.73 -11.97
CA TYR A 243 17.03 7.18 -10.61
C TYR A 243 17.49 5.71 -10.53
N ASN A 244 17.73 5.03 -11.66
CA ASN A 244 18.04 3.60 -11.69
C ASN A 244 19.27 3.23 -10.86
N ALA A 245 20.34 4.05 -10.93
CA ALA A 245 21.55 3.82 -10.14
C ALA A 245 21.24 3.79 -8.63
N ARG A 246 20.40 4.70 -8.15
CA ARG A 246 20.02 4.78 -6.73
C ARG A 246 19.05 3.68 -6.30
N VAL A 247 18.14 3.28 -7.20
CA VAL A 247 17.27 2.11 -6.97
C VAL A 247 18.11 0.83 -6.92
N PHE A 248 19.17 0.75 -7.72
CA PHE A 248 20.09 -0.39 -7.71
C PHE A 248 20.88 -0.47 -6.41
N ASP A 249 21.38 0.65 -5.88
CA ASP A 249 22.02 0.72 -4.56
C ASP A 249 21.09 0.14 -3.46
N ASP A 250 19.83 0.60 -3.43
CA ASP A 250 18.82 0.12 -2.47
C ASP A 250 18.48 -1.37 -2.68
N LEU A 251 18.41 -1.82 -3.94
CA LEU A 251 18.16 -3.21 -4.30
C LEU A 251 19.28 -4.13 -3.80
N GLU A 252 20.55 -3.72 -3.94
CA GLU A 252 21.68 -4.52 -3.49
C GLU A 252 21.66 -4.69 -1.97
N GLU A 253 21.47 -3.59 -1.24
CA GLU A 253 21.38 -3.59 0.22
C GLU A 253 20.23 -4.48 0.70
N LEU A 254 19.04 -4.31 0.12
CA LEU A 254 17.86 -5.06 0.49
C LEU A 254 18.00 -6.56 0.19
N THR A 255 18.65 -6.89 -0.94
CA THR A 255 18.93 -8.28 -1.32
C THR A 255 19.90 -8.92 -0.33
N ARG A 256 20.96 -8.20 0.06
CA ARG A 256 21.93 -8.68 1.07
C ARG A 256 21.25 -8.95 2.41
N GLN A 257 20.37 -8.04 2.83
CA GLN A 257 19.59 -8.19 4.06
C GLN A 257 18.61 -9.38 3.96
N HIS A 258 17.92 -9.55 2.83
CA HIS A 258 17.01 -10.68 2.60
C HIS A 258 17.72 -12.04 2.75
N PHE A 259 18.90 -12.21 2.14
CA PHE A 259 19.64 -13.48 2.26
C PHE A 259 20.19 -13.72 3.66
N ARG A 260 20.60 -12.66 4.37
CA ARG A 260 20.97 -12.76 5.78
C ARG A 260 19.80 -13.28 6.62
N ASP A 261 18.62 -12.71 6.42
CA ASP A 261 17.40 -13.10 7.13
C ASP A 261 16.95 -14.53 6.78
N LEU A 262 17.09 -14.93 5.52
CA LEU A 262 16.81 -16.29 5.06
C LEU A 262 17.70 -17.32 5.77
N HIS A 263 18.99 -17.01 5.91
CA HIS A 263 19.94 -17.87 6.62
C HIS A 263 19.62 -17.97 8.12
N LEU A 264 19.26 -16.85 8.76
CA LEU A 264 18.85 -16.81 10.16
C LEU A 264 17.57 -17.63 10.39
N PHE A 265 16.58 -17.47 9.50
CA PHE A 265 15.33 -18.23 9.57
C PHE A 265 15.57 -19.74 9.42
N GLY A 266 16.42 -20.13 8.47
CA GLY A 266 16.81 -21.54 8.28
C GLY A 266 17.49 -22.16 9.51
N LYS A 267 18.33 -21.39 10.22
CA LYS A 267 18.95 -21.84 11.48
C LYS A 267 17.91 -22.00 12.61
N GLN A 268 16.96 -21.08 12.73
CA GLN A 268 15.92 -21.16 13.76
C GLN A 268 14.98 -22.35 13.54
N GLN A 269 14.62 -22.64 12.29
CA GLN A 269 13.81 -23.83 11.95
C GLN A 269 14.54 -25.12 12.36
N LYS A 270 15.81 -25.28 11.97
CA LYS A 270 16.62 -26.44 12.37
C LYS A 270 16.77 -26.58 13.89
N GLY A 271 16.89 -25.46 14.62
CA GLY A 271 16.94 -25.47 16.08
C GLY A 271 15.64 -25.93 16.75
N LYS A 272 14.48 -25.57 16.17
CA LYS A 272 13.16 -26.03 16.63
C LYS A 272 12.94 -27.51 16.34
N ASP A 273 13.37 -27.99 15.17
CA ASP A 273 13.28 -29.42 14.81
C ASP A 273 14.11 -30.30 15.77
N ILE A 274 15.30 -29.84 16.16
CA ILE A 274 16.17 -30.55 17.13
C ILE A 274 15.57 -30.56 18.54
N GLN A 275 14.94 -29.48 18.99
CA GLN A 275 14.27 -29.43 20.29
C GLN A 275 13.00 -30.27 20.34
N GLN A 276 12.24 -30.36 19.24
CA GLN A 276 11.09 -31.25 19.13
C GLN A 276 11.48 -32.73 19.02
N ALA A 277 12.65 -33.03 18.43
CA ALA A 277 13.18 -34.39 18.34
C ALA A 277 13.74 -34.93 19.67
N ASN A 278 13.92 -34.10 20.72
CA ASN A 278 14.52 -34.55 21.99
C ASN A 278 13.76 -34.08 23.26
N PRO A 279 12.54 -34.58 23.53
CA PRO A 279 11.77 -34.21 24.73
C PRO A 279 12.19 -34.93 26.05
N GLN A 280 13.29 -35.71 26.09
CA GLN A 280 13.49 -36.76 27.12
C GLN A 280 14.55 -36.49 28.22
N PHE A 281 14.95 -35.26 28.55
CA PHE A 281 15.98 -35.05 29.61
C PHE A 281 15.66 -34.07 30.75
N TYR A 282 14.43 -33.55 30.87
CA TYR A 282 14.10 -32.57 31.93
C TYR A 282 13.05 -33.03 32.95
N HIS A 283 12.85 -34.33 33.16
CA HIS A 283 11.87 -34.79 34.17
C HIS A 283 12.35 -35.74 35.27
N ASN A 284 13.63 -36.12 35.34
CA ASN A 284 14.12 -36.99 36.41
C ASN A 284 15.33 -36.39 37.14
N ALA A 285 15.10 -35.34 37.93
CA ALA A 285 16.04 -34.93 38.98
C ALA A 285 15.27 -34.26 40.14
N SER A 286 14.32 -34.97 40.73
CA SER A 286 13.72 -34.55 42.01
C SER A 286 13.33 -35.76 42.86
N CYS A 287 14.30 -36.61 43.17
CA CYS A 287 14.22 -37.55 44.29
C CYS A 287 15.60 -37.61 44.91
N TYR A 288 15.83 -36.94 46.04
CA TYR A 288 16.72 -37.35 47.13
C TYR A 288 16.68 -36.27 48.23
N THR A 289 15.79 -36.46 49.21
CA THR A 289 15.90 -35.82 50.54
C THR A 289 16.53 -36.83 51.49
N PRO A 290 17.68 -36.54 52.13
CA PRO A 290 18.18 -37.39 53.21
C PRO A 290 17.50 -37.00 54.53
N TYR A 291 17.16 -38.04 55.30
CA TYR A 291 16.80 -37.98 56.72
C TYR A 291 18.02 -37.69 57.59
#